data_AF-A0A2H1L4A4-F1
#
_entry.id   AF-A0A2H1L4A4-F1
#
_cell.length_a   1.000
_cell.length_b   1.000
_cell.length_c   1.000
_cell.angle_alpha   90.00
_cell.angle_beta   90.00
_cell.angle_gamma   90.00
#
_symmetry.space_group_name_H-M   'P 1'
#
loop_
_entity.id
_entity.type
_entity.pdbx_description
1 polymer ?
#
loop_
_entity_poly.entity_id
_entity_poly.type
_entity_poly.pdbx_seq_one_letter_code
_entity_poly.pdbx_strand_id
1 'polypeptide(L)'
;MPDTQPDPIPAASAPQLPSDAPRVLIDTSVLAPEPLWLWMLALTDGAPDATRPLLGVSRGVTRELRHALRRIDPRLTRAQADRAARLRTDSLTRLDEEPAGHAAHQRTDAAVRPSVRKTAHQPARPHVLDPDDAHLDAAALAWGADLLVTDDVHAFAPLPAEERGYALLTADEFLCTLVDTSGLSVAEALLRYQHRLSRVLEETGAEASAGSPSHRLRRSRAHRFARRVVRAQRAAADAPGPSRRPAG
;
A
#
# COMPACT_ATOMS: atom_id res chain seq x y z
N MET A 1 -42.44 32.16 -32.85
CA MET A 1 -42.06 31.93 -31.44
C MET A 1 -40.72 31.21 -31.47
N PRO A 2 -39.60 31.88 -31.16
CA PRO A 2 -38.28 31.26 -31.21
C PRO A 2 -38.10 30.30 -30.02
N ASP A 3 -37.77 29.05 -30.31
CA ASP A 3 -37.39 28.03 -29.33
C ASP A 3 -36.13 28.47 -28.61
N THR A 4 -36.28 28.79 -27.31
CA THR A 4 -35.15 29.11 -26.44
C THR A 4 -34.64 27.79 -25.87
N GLN A 5 -33.55 27.26 -26.43
CA GLN A 5 -32.85 26.12 -25.84
C GLN A 5 -32.29 26.53 -24.47
N PRO A 6 -32.56 25.76 -23.39
CA PRO A 6 -32.00 26.05 -22.08
C PRO A 6 -30.49 25.76 -22.08
N ASP A 7 -29.72 26.72 -21.54
CA ASP A 7 -28.28 26.57 -21.37
C ASP A 7 -27.93 25.33 -20.53
N PRO A 8 -26.90 24.55 -20.91
CA PRO A 8 -26.46 23.40 -20.13
C PRO A 8 -25.93 23.86 -18.77
N ILE A 9 -26.53 23.32 -17.70
CA ILE A 9 -26.06 23.51 -16.32
C ILE A 9 -24.61 23.03 -16.25
N PRO A 10 -23.64 23.88 -15.84
CA PRO A 10 -22.26 23.46 -15.70
C PRO A 10 -22.20 22.33 -14.66
N ALA A 11 -21.70 21.16 -15.07
CA ALA A 11 -21.47 20.05 -14.18
C ALA A 11 -20.59 20.53 -13.02
N ALA A 12 -21.16 20.56 -11.82
CA ALA A 12 -20.46 20.95 -10.61
C ALA A 12 -19.21 20.09 -10.49
N SER A 13 -18.04 20.70 -10.68
CA SER A 13 -16.76 20.04 -10.44
C SER A 13 -16.76 19.58 -9.00
N ALA A 14 -16.63 18.26 -8.78
CA ALA A 14 -16.53 17.70 -7.44
C ALA A 14 -15.40 18.44 -6.70
N PRO A 15 -15.61 18.89 -5.45
CA PRO A 15 -14.59 19.60 -4.71
C PRO A 15 -13.35 18.71 -4.59
N GLN A 16 -12.29 19.09 -5.30
CA GLN A 16 -10.96 18.52 -5.11
C GLN A 16 -10.46 19.03 -3.77
N LEU A 17 -10.77 18.32 -2.69
CA LEU A 17 -10.08 18.54 -1.42
C LEU A 17 -8.61 18.17 -1.65
N PRO A 18 -7.65 19.08 -1.42
CA PRO A 18 -6.26 18.68 -1.29
C PRO A 18 -6.18 17.77 -0.06
N SER A 19 -6.10 16.47 -0.30
CA SER A 19 -5.72 15.53 0.73
C SER A 19 -4.21 15.70 0.93
N ASP A 20 -3.82 16.38 2.01
CA ASP A 20 -2.43 16.43 2.48
C ASP A 20 -1.90 15.04 2.90
N ALA A 21 -2.75 14.02 2.87
CA ALA A 21 -2.34 12.67 3.21
C ALA A 21 -1.41 12.07 2.14
N PRO A 22 -0.30 11.42 2.55
CA PRO A 22 0.70 10.94 1.62
C PRO A 22 0.17 9.76 0.80
N ARG A 23 0.51 9.75 -0.50
CA ARG A 23 0.27 8.67 -1.44
C ARG A 23 1.42 7.67 -1.38
N VAL A 24 1.10 6.42 -1.05
CA VAL A 24 2.09 5.38 -0.76
C VAL A 24 1.89 4.22 -1.72
N LEU A 25 2.83 4.02 -2.63
CA LEU A 25 2.83 2.89 -3.55
C LEU A 25 3.45 1.67 -2.86
N ILE A 26 2.73 0.56 -2.85
CA ILE A 26 3.15 -0.67 -2.18
C ILE A 26 3.59 -1.72 -3.21
N ASP A 27 4.80 -2.23 -3.03
CA ASP A 27 5.37 -3.30 -3.84
C ASP A 27 4.89 -4.72 -3.40
N THR A 28 5.01 -5.70 -4.30
CA THR A 28 4.76 -7.12 -4.07
C THR A 28 5.56 -7.68 -2.90
N SER A 29 6.83 -7.27 -2.73
CA SER A 29 7.69 -7.75 -1.63
C SER A 29 7.13 -7.44 -0.24
N VAL A 30 6.38 -6.34 -0.14
CA VAL A 30 5.74 -5.85 1.10
C VAL A 30 4.30 -6.37 1.22
N LEU A 31 3.58 -6.44 0.09
CA LEU A 31 2.19 -6.86 0.06
C LEU A 31 2.00 -8.37 0.23
N ALA A 32 2.94 -9.18 -0.25
CA ALA A 32 2.82 -10.62 -0.23
C ALA A 32 2.91 -11.21 1.20
N PRO A 33 3.89 -10.84 2.05
CA PRO A 33 3.93 -11.31 3.43
C PRO A 33 2.71 -10.82 4.23
N GLU A 34 1.86 -11.76 4.66
CA GLU A 34 0.67 -11.48 5.49
C GLU A 34 0.91 -10.50 6.65
N PRO A 35 1.94 -10.67 7.49
CA PRO A 35 2.12 -9.77 8.62
C PRO A 35 2.35 -8.32 8.20
N LEU A 36 3.09 -8.04 7.11
CA LEU A 36 3.39 -6.67 6.68
C LEU A 36 2.12 -5.98 6.19
N TRP A 37 1.39 -6.62 5.29
CA TRP A 37 0.12 -6.10 4.77
C TRP A 37 -0.89 -5.84 5.89
N LEU A 38 -1.11 -6.80 6.79
CA LEU A 38 -2.10 -6.65 7.85
C LEU A 38 -1.72 -5.60 8.90
N TRP A 39 -0.43 -5.47 9.23
CA TRP A 39 0.03 -4.41 10.13
C TRP A 39 -0.08 -3.03 9.50
N MET A 40 0.21 -2.91 8.22
CA MET A 40 -0.01 -1.67 7.47
C MET A 40 -1.48 -1.26 7.57
N LEU A 41 -2.43 -2.15 7.23
CA LEU A 41 -3.86 -1.84 7.36
C LEU A 41 -4.28 -1.50 8.79
N ALA A 42 -3.80 -2.26 9.78
CA ALA A 42 -4.13 -2.03 11.19
C ALA A 42 -3.67 -0.66 11.70
N LEU A 43 -2.54 -0.15 11.20
CA LEU A 43 -2.04 1.18 11.53
C LEU A 43 -2.78 2.26 10.74
N THR A 44 -2.99 2.10 9.44
CA THR A 44 -3.66 3.12 8.62
C THR A 44 -5.12 3.31 9.01
N ASP A 45 -5.83 2.25 9.38
CA ASP A 45 -7.20 2.32 9.89
C ASP A 45 -7.32 3.15 11.17
N GLY A 46 -6.29 3.07 12.03
CA GLY A 46 -6.26 3.82 13.28
C GLY A 46 -6.00 5.31 13.07
N ALA A 47 -5.37 5.68 11.96
CA ALA A 47 -4.94 7.05 11.72
C ALA A 47 -6.15 7.98 11.47
N PRO A 48 -6.10 9.23 11.96
CA PRO A 48 -7.09 10.25 11.61
C PRO A 48 -7.20 10.43 10.10
N ASP A 49 -8.42 10.61 9.58
CA ASP A 49 -8.69 10.69 8.13
C ASP A 49 -7.82 11.72 7.41
N ALA A 50 -7.59 12.90 8.02
CA ALA A 50 -6.76 13.97 7.46
C ALA A 50 -5.28 13.58 7.26
N THR A 51 -4.80 12.56 7.97
CA THR A 51 -3.42 12.09 7.94
C THR A 51 -3.30 10.64 7.47
N ARG A 52 -4.41 9.99 7.12
CA ARG A 52 -4.42 8.58 6.75
C ARG A 52 -3.78 8.44 5.36
N PRO A 53 -2.64 7.74 5.23
CA PRO A 53 -1.99 7.58 3.94
C PRO A 53 -2.92 6.90 2.93
N LEU A 54 -2.90 7.38 1.70
CA LEU A 54 -3.58 6.73 0.59
C LEU A 54 -2.67 5.62 0.06
N LEU A 55 -3.05 4.37 0.30
CA LEU A 55 -2.25 3.21 -0.11
C LEU A 55 -2.65 2.76 -1.51
N GLY A 56 -1.68 2.61 -2.41
CA GLY A 56 -1.89 2.22 -3.80
C GLY A 56 -1.06 1.02 -4.23
N VAL A 57 -1.49 0.36 -5.30
CA VAL A 57 -0.77 -0.75 -5.94
C VAL A 57 -0.74 -0.61 -7.45
N SER A 58 0.38 -0.98 -8.06
CA SER A 58 0.49 -1.02 -9.52
C SER A 58 -0.16 -2.27 -10.11
N ARG A 59 -0.43 -2.22 -11.41
CA ARG A 59 -0.89 -3.37 -12.18
C ARG A 59 0.14 -4.51 -12.21
N GLY A 60 1.44 -4.19 -12.25
CA GLY A 60 2.54 -5.17 -12.19
C GLY A 60 2.45 -5.99 -10.90
N VAL A 61 2.38 -5.29 -9.76
CA VAL A 61 2.21 -5.89 -8.43
C VAL A 61 0.99 -6.80 -8.38
N THR A 62 -0.15 -6.34 -8.91
CA THR A 62 -1.39 -7.14 -8.95
C THR A 62 -1.22 -8.46 -9.72
N ARG A 63 -0.47 -8.46 -10.82
CA ARG A 63 -0.21 -9.67 -11.64
C ARG A 63 0.71 -10.65 -10.94
N GLU A 64 1.69 -10.15 -10.19
CA GLU A 64 2.72 -10.96 -9.54
C GLU A 64 2.29 -11.51 -8.19
N LEU A 65 1.41 -10.80 -7.49
CA LEU A 65 1.05 -11.08 -6.11
C LEU A 65 0.66 -12.54 -5.87
N ARG A 66 -0.17 -13.12 -6.74
CA ARG A 66 -0.55 -14.55 -6.62
C ARG A 66 0.66 -15.48 -6.62
N HIS A 67 1.61 -15.23 -7.52
CA HIS A 67 2.81 -16.06 -7.63
C HIS A 67 3.73 -15.85 -6.43
N ALA A 68 3.85 -14.61 -5.94
CA ALA A 68 4.59 -14.30 -4.72
C ALA A 68 3.98 -14.99 -3.48
N LEU A 69 2.65 -14.98 -3.32
CA LEU A 69 1.97 -15.64 -2.21
C LEU A 69 2.27 -17.13 -2.14
N ARG A 70 2.19 -17.84 -3.27
CA ARG A 70 2.51 -19.27 -3.33
C ARG A 70 3.99 -19.58 -3.13
N ARG A 71 4.87 -18.61 -3.40
CA ARG A 71 6.30 -18.73 -3.15
C ARG A 71 6.60 -18.64 -1.66
N ILE A 72 5.93 -17.72 -0.96
CA ILE A 72 6.07 -17.52 0.50
C ILE A 72 5.43 -18.68 1.26
N ASP A 73 4.23 -19.10 0.86
CA ASP A 73 3.53 -20.23 1.44
C ASP A 73 3.13 -21.25 0.35
N PRO A 74 4.00 -22.25 0.10
CA PRO A 74 3.74 -23.30 -0.88
C PRO A 74 2.52 -24.18 -0.56
N ARG A 75 1.98 -24.13 0.66
CA ARG A 75 0.81 -24.90 1.07
C ARG A 75 -0.49 -24.30 0.55
N LEU A 76 -0.48 -23.02 0.17
CA LEU A 76 -1.66 -22.36 -0.40
C LEU A 76 -2.06 -23.03 -1.72
N THR A 77 -3.30 -23.50 -1.76
CA THR A 77 -3.95 -23.86 -3.02
C THR A 77 -4.05 -22.65 -3.93
N ARG A 78 -4.22 -22.88 -5.24
CA ARG A 78 -4.43 -21.81 -6.21
C ARG A 78 -5.64 -20.93 -5.84
N ALA A 79 -6.75 -21.54 -5.41
CA ALA A 79 -7.96 -20.82 -5.03
C ALA A 79 -7.76 -19.94 -3.79
N GLN A 80 -7.05 -20.45 -2.76
CA GLN A 80 -6.67 -19.67 -1.58
C GLN A 80 -5.77 -18.49 -1.98
N ALA A 81 -4.75 -18.72 -2.79
CA ALA A 81 -3.84 -17.67 -3.26
C ALA A 81 -4.56 -16.59 -4.09
N ASP A 82 -5.47 -17.00 -4.99
CA ASP A 82 -6.28 -16.07 -5.78
C ASP A 82 -7.19 -15.21 -4.90
N ARG A 83 -7.85 -15.81 -3.89
CA ARG A 83 -8.70 -15.09 -2.94
C ARG A 83 -7.89 -14.15 -2.06
N ALA A 84 -6.75 -14.61 -1.55
CA ALA A 84 -5.85 -13.81 -0.72
C ALA A 84 -5.21 -12.64 -1.48
N ALA A 85 -4.94 -12.79 -2.79
CA ALA A 85 -4.48 -11.70 -3.65
C ALA A 85 -5.59 -10.67 -3.90
N ARG A 86 -6.84 -11.12 -4.12
CA ARG A 86 -8.00 -10.23 -4.25
C ARG A 86 -8.20 -9.38 -3.00
N LEU A 87 -8.28 -9.99 -1.82
CA LEU A 87 -8.45 -9.27 -0.54
C LEU A 87 -7.39 -8.18 -0.33
N ARG A 88 -6.13 -8.48 -0.66
CA ARG A 88 -5.03 -7.51 -0.61
C ARG A 88 -5.26 -6.34 -1.56
N THR A 89 -5.52 -6.62 -2.83
CA THR A 89 -5.67 -5.58 -3.85
C THR A 89 -6.99 -4.80 -3.75
N ASP A 90 -8.04 -5.37 -3.16
CA ASP A 90 -9.31 -4.70 -2.89
C ASP A 90 -9.21 -3.74 -1.70
N SER A 91 -8.21 -3.94 -0.82
CA SER A 91 -7.94 -3.04 0.31
C SER A 91 -7.12 -1.80 -0.06
N LEU A 92 -6.75 -1.62 -1.33
CA LEU A 92 -5.78 -0.63 -1.81
C LEU A 92 -6.32 0.07 -3.07
N THR A 93 -5.88 1.30 -3.32
CA THR A 93 -6.18 2.02 -4.55
C THR A 93 -5.43 1.36 -5.72
N ARG A 94 -6.18 0.84 -6.70
CA ARG A 94 -5.58 0.29 -7.91
C ARG A 94 -5.18 1.40 -8.86
N LEU A 95 -3.91 1.40 -9.25
CA LEU A 95 -3.39 2.28 -10.27
C LEU A 95 -3.60 1.61 -11.61
N ASP A 96 -4.79 1.81 -12.17
CA ASP A 96 -5.02 1.50 -13.57
C ASP A 96 -4.16 2.44 -14.42
N GLU A 97 -3.51 1.91 -15.45
CA GLU A 97 -2.75 2.68 -16.44
C GLU A 97 -3.72 3.50 -17.30
N GLU A 98 -4.44 4.46 -16.70
CA GLU A 98 -4.98 5.57 -17.48
C GLU A 98 -3.75 6.40 -17.92
N PRO A 99 -3.48 6.50 -19.23
CA PRO A 99 -2.38 7.31 -19.71
C PRO A 99 -2.61 8.74 -19.21
N ALA A 100 -1.53 9.42 -18.83
CA ALA A 100 -1.50 10.82 -18.42
C ALA A 100 -2.04 11.77 -19.53
N GLY A 101 -3.34 11.71 -19.79
CA GLY A 101 -4.06 12.55 -20.74
C GLY A 101 -4.70 13.75 -20.07
N HIS A 102 -4.49 13.97 -18.77
CA HIS A 102 -5.04 15.09 -18.00
C HIS A 102 -3.95 15.92 -17.32
N ALA A 103 -2.83 16.13 -17.99
CA ALA A 103 -2.10 17.38 -17.85
C ALA A 103 -2.91 18.48 -18.56
N ALA A 104 -3.91 19.01 -17.85
CA ALA A 104 -4.59 20.23 -18.24
C ALA A 104 -3.58 21.38 -18.18
N HIS A 105 -2.98 21.73 -19.32
CA HIS A 105 -2.70 23.09 -19.82
C HIS A 105 -1.68 23.04 -20.97
N GLN A 106 -2.16 22.81 -22.19
CA GLN A 106 -1.90 23.65 -23.36
C GLN A 106 -2.68 23.10 -24.55
N ARG A 107 -3.81 23.76 -24.84
CA ARG A 107 -4.48 23.71 -26.14
C ARG A 107 -3.56 24.36 -27.17
N THR A 108 -3.15 23.62 -28.19
CA THR A 108 -3.24 24.03 -29.60
C THR A 108 -3.20 22.79 -30.49
N ASP A 109 -4.33 22.57 -31.16
CA ASP A 109 -4.56 22.01 -32.49
C ASP A 109 -3.88 20.73 -33.03
N ALA A 110 -4.76 19.98 -33.70
CA ALA A 110 -4.55 19.09 -34.84
C ALA A 110 -4.05 17.65 -34.61
N ALA A 111 -5.04 16.75 -34.62
CA ALA A 111 -5.13 15.54 -35.44
C ALA A 111 -3.83 14.79 -35.81
N VAL A 112 -3.71 13.56 -35.32
CA VAL A 112 -3.50 12.30 -36.07
C VAL A 112 -3.43 11.20 -35.00
N ARG A 113 -4.26 10.16 -35.12
CA ARG A 113 -4.13 8.94 -34.30
C ARG A 113 -3.12 8.02 -34.99
N PRO A 114 -1.91 7.78 -34.44
CA PRO A 114 -1.10 6.67 -34.87
C PRO A 114 -1.53 5.42 -34.09
N SER A 115 -1.81 4.34 -34.80
CA SER A 115 -1.82 2.99 -34.23
C SER A 115 -0.43 2.69 -33.68
N VAL A 116 -0.26 2.84 -32.36
CA VAL A 116 1.00 2.56 -31.66
C VAL A 116 1.21 1.05 -31.64
N ARG A 117 2.02 0.58 -32.59
CA ARG A 117 2.70 -0.71 -32.48
C ARG A 117 3.50 -0.73 -31.17
N LYS A 118 3.25 -1.76 -30.38
CA LYS A 118 4.10 -2.24 -29.27
C LYS A 118 5.56 -2.27 -29.73
N THR A 119 6.35 -1.24 -29.40
CA THR A 119 7.82 -1.18 -29.35
C THR A 119 8.26 0.27 -29.09
N ALA A 120 7.67 0.93 -28.10
CA ALA A 120 8.34 2.09 -27.52
C ALA A 120 9.33 1.53 -26.50
N HIS A 121 10.61 1.51 -26.84
CA HIS A 121 11.67 1.44 -25.84
C HIS A 121 11.36 2.54 -24.82
N GLN A 122 10.83 2.16 -23.66
CA GLN A 122 10.80 3.05 -22.51
C GLN A 122 12.25 3.52 -22.33
N PRO A 123 12.51 4.84 -22.30
CA PRO A 123 13.86 5.34 -22.11
C PRO A 123 14.42 4.65 -20.86
N ALA A 124 15.60 4.05 -21.00
CA ALA A 124 16.27 3.38 -19.89
C ALA A 124 16.33 4.37 -18.73
N ARG A 125 15.69 4.03 -17.61
CA ARG A 125 15.68 4.84 -16.40
C ARG A 125 16.95 4.48 -15.64
N PRO A 126 18.02 5.29 -15.70
CA PRO A 126 19.34 4.89 -15.21
C PRO A 126 19.36 4.60 -13.70
N HIS A 127 18.31 5.02 -12.98
CA HIS A 127 18.16 4.86 -11.54
C HIS A 127 17.39 3.60 -11.10
N VAL A 128 16.83 2.82 -12.03
CA VAL A 128 16.28 1.49 -11.74
C VAL A 128 17.28 0.44 -12.23
N LEU A 129 17.86 -0.29 -11.29
CA LEU A 129 18.94 -1.25 -11.53
C LEU A 129 18.40 -2.62 -11.93
N ASP A 130 17.22 -3.01 -11.41
CA ASP A 130 16.51 -4.21 -11.84
C ASP A 130 15.43 -3.85 -12.88
N PRO A 131 15.53 -4.34 -14.13
CA PRO A 131 14.52 -4.10 -15.15
C PRO A 131 13.11 -4.56 -14.76
N ASP A 132 12.97 -5.58 -13.91
CA ASP A 132 11.66 -6.07 -13.48
C ASP A 132 10.95 -5.03 -12.58
N ASP A 133 11.69 -4.18 -11.86
CA ASP A 133 11.13 -3.13 -10.99
C ASP A 133 10.87 -1.79 -11.70
N ALA A 134 11.19 -1.68 -13.00
CA ALA A 134 10.96 -0.45 -13.77
C ALA A 134 9.49 -0.02 -13.80
N HIS A 135 8.56 -0.98 -13.68
CA HIS A 135 7.13 -0.68 -13.61
C HIS A 135 6.72 -0.01 -12.30
N LEU A 136 7.43 -0.23 -11.19
CA LEU A 136 7.15 0.41 -9.90
C LEU A 136 7.51 1.89 -9.95
N ASP A 137 8.70 2.20 -10.48
CA ASP A 137 9.14 3.58 -10.70
C ASP A 137 8.20 4.33 -11.66
N ALA A 138 7.75 3.66 -12.73
CA ALA A 138 6.78 4.23 -13.65
C ALA A 138 5.43 4.53 -12.97
N ALA A 139 4.93 3.59 -12.17
CA ALA A 139 3.68 3.77 -11.44
C ALA A 139 3.77 4.84 -10.35
N ALA A 140 4.90 4.89 -9.62
CA ALA A 140 5.12 5.89 -8.56
C ALA A 140 5.06 7.31 -9.13
N LEU A 141 5.82 7.56 -10.21
CA LEU A 141 5.83 8.87 -10.88
C LEU A 141 4.47 9.22 -11.51
N ALA A 142 3.84 8.26 -12.21
CA ALA A 142 2.55 8.51 -12.86
C ALA A 142 1.43 8.84 -11.86
N TRP A 143 1.46 8.23 -10.67
CA TRP A 143 0.47 8.47 -9.62
C TRP A 143 0.79 9.71 -8.76
N GLY A 144 2.00 10.25 -8.87
CA GLY A 144 2.52 11.25 -7.95
C GLY A 144 2.60 10.70 -6.53
N ALA A 145 3.16 9.50 -6.37
CA ALA A 145 3.38 8.90 -5.07
C ALA A 145 4.40 9.73 -4.28
N ASP A 146 4.13 9.94 -2.99
CA ASP A 146 5.11 10.54 -2.07
C ASP A 146 6.13 9.48 -1.63
N LEU A 147 5.68 8.23 -1.52
CA LEU A 147 6.47 7.10 -1.02
C LEU A 147 6.30 5.86 -1.91
N LEU A 148 7.40 5.15 -2.15
CA LEU A 148 7.42 3.75 -2.61
C LEU A 148 7.93 2.87 -1.46
N VAL A 149 7.15 1.87 -1.08
CA VAL A 149 7.51 0.92 -0.03
C VAL A 149 7.84 -0.43 -0.64
N THR A 150 9.10 -0.84 -0.54
CA THR A 150 9.64 -2.10 -1.06
C THR A 150 10.76 -2.64 -0.15
N ASP A 151 10.84 -3.95 0.03
CA ASP A 151 11.97 -4.60 0.70
C ASP A 151 13.12 -4.93 -0.27
N ASP A 152 12.96 -4.63 -1.57
CA ASP A 152 14.01 -4.73 -2.59
C ASP A 152 14.61 -3.37 -2.95
N VAL A 153 15.05 -2.64 -1.92
CA VAL A 153 15.62 -1.29 -2.08
C VAL A 153 16.85 -1.25 -2.99
N HIS A 154 17.54 -2.38 -3.16
CA HIS A 154 18.73 -2.51 -3.99
C HIS A 154 18.41 -2.58 -5.49
N ALA A 155 17.15 -2.80 -5.86
CA ALA A 155 16.68 -2.64 -7.23
C ALA A 155 16.72 -1.19 -7.73
N PHE A 156 16.96 -0.22 -6.84
CA PHE A 156 16.98 1.21 -7.14
C PHE A 156 18.33 1.83 -6.76
N ALA A 157 18.85 2.72 -7.62
CA ALA A 157 20.07 3.49 -7.34
C ALA A 157 19.86 4.43 -6.14
N PRO A 158 20.87 4.63 -5.28
CA PRO A 158 20.75 5.49 -4.10
C PRO A 158 20.71 6.97 -4.49
N LEU A 159 19.52 7.47 -4.78
CA LEU A 159 19.24 8.86 -5.14
C LEU A 159 18.44 9.55 -4.03
N PRO A 160 18.64 10.87 -3.82
CA PRO A 160 17.75 11.68 -2.99
C PRO A 160 16.30 11.62 -3.48
N ALA A 161 15.34 11.78 -2.55
CA ALA A 161 13.92 11.72 -2.87
C ALA A 161 13.49 12.84 -3.84
N GLU A 162 14.12 14.01 -3.75
CA GLU A 162 13.85 15.16 -4.61
C GLU A 162 14.24 14.88 -6.07
N GLU A 163 15.33 14.15 -6.28
CA GLU A 163 15.79 13.76 -7.61
C GLU A 163 14.94 12.62 -8.18
N ARG A 164 14.55 11.67 -7.33
CA ARG A 164 13.72 10.53 -7.73
C ARG A 164 12.24 10.90 -7.93
N GLY A 165 11.76 11.92 -7.24
CA GLY A 165 10.35 12.34 -7.21
C GLY A 165 9.49 11.65 -6.15
N TYR A 166 10.05 10.70 -5.37
CA TYR A 166 9.39 10.03 -4.25
C TYR A 166 10.45 9.47 -3.29
N ALA A 167 10.08 9.26 -2.01
CA ALA A 167 10.95 8.61 -1.05
C ALA A 167 10.84 7.08 -1.13
N LEU A 168 11.96 6.38 -0.97
CA LEU A 168 12.02 4.92 -0.94
C LEU A 168 12.16 4.44 0.50
N LEU A 169 11.27 3.56 0.95
CA LEU A 169 11.31 2.98 2.30
C LEU A 169 11.18 1.46 2.26
N THR A 170 11.85 0.78 3.19
CA THR A 170 11.55 -0.61 3.52
C THR A 170 10.22 -0.73 4.27
N ALA A 171 9.65 -1.93 4.33
CA ALA A 171 8.44 -2.16 5.14
C ALA A 171 8.67 -1.86 6.63
N ASP A 172 9.85 -2.20 7.16
CA ASP A 172 10.20 -1.95 8.57
C ASP A 172 10.22 -0.44 8.89
N GLU A 173 10.83 0.35 8.00
CA GLU A 173 10.90 1.79 8.13
C GLU A 173 9.51 2.41 8.02
N PHE A 174 8.73 2.01 7.01
CA PHE A 174 7.39 2.54 6.82
C PHE A 174 6.47 2.26 8.02
N LEU A 175 6.45 1.04 8.56
CA LEU A 175 5.64 0.69 9.73
C LEU A 175 6.09 1.47 10.99
N CYS A 176 7.39 1.71 11.15
CA CYS A 176 7.89 2.55 12.24
C CYS A 176 7.45 4.01 12.06
N THR A 177 7.59 4.57 10.86
CA THR A 177 7.15 5.92 10.53
C THR A 177 5.66 6.10 10.79
N LEU A 178 4.81 5.16 10.38
CA LEU A 178 3.37 5.23 10.66
C LEU A 178 3.08 5.39 12.15
N VAL A 179 3.75 4.63 13.02
CA VAL A 179 3.57 4.77 14.48
C VAL A 179 4.07 6.12 14.99
N ASP A 180 5.23 6.55 14.50
CA ASP A 180 5.87 7.77 14.98
C ASP A 180 5.10 9.03 14.58
N THR A 181 4.47 9.04 13.40
CA THR A 181 3.75 10.21 12.87
C THR A 181 2.27 10.24 13.23
N SER A 182 1.61 9.09 13.33
CA SER A 182 0.16 9.03 13.65
C SER A 182 -0.14 9.13 15.15
N GLY A 183 0.87 8.97 16.01
CA GLY A 183 0.68 8.88 17.47
C GLY A 183 -0.06 7.62 17.91
N LEU A 184 -0.23 6.63 17.03
CA LEU A 184 -1.00 5.42 17.33
C LEU A 184 -0.27 4.49 18.30
N SER A 185 -1.05 3.95 19.24
CA SER A 185 -0.58 2.90 20.12
C SER A 185 -0.42 1.58 19.36
N VAL A 186 0.79 1.01 19.41
CA VAL A 186 1.07 -0.34 18.88
C VAL A 186 0.18 -1.41 19.54
N ALA A 187 -0.22 -1.22 20.80
CA ALA A 187 -1.11 -2.14 21.49
C ALA A 187 -2.54 -2.13 20.90
N GLU A 188 -3.06 -0.94 20.54
CA GLU A 188 -4.36 -0.82 19.88
C GLU A 188 -4.31 -1.37 18.45
N ALA A 189 -3.25 -1.07 17.71
CA ALA A 189 -3.03 -1.61 16.38
C ALA A 189 -2.89 -3.15 16.40
N LEU A 190 -2.33 -3.74 17.47
CA LEU A 190 -2.27 -5.19 17.63
C LEU A 190 -3.65 -5.85 17.67
N LEU A 191 -4.63 -5.23 18.34
CA LEU A 191 -6.00 -5.75 18.38
C LEU A 191 -6.66 -5.71 16.99
N ARG A 192 -6.47 -4.61 16.24
CA ARG A 192 -6.93 -4.50 14.85
C ARG A 192 -6.27 -5.54 13.95
N TYR A 193 -4.95 -5.72 14.09
CA TYR A 193 -4.19 -6.76 13.39
C TYR A 193 -4.77 -8.16 13.65
N GLN A 194 -5.03 -8.51 14.91
CA GLN A 194 -5.60 -9.81 15.27
C GLN A 194 -6.99 -10.02 14.66
N HIS A 195 -7.85 -9.01 14.73
CA HIS A 195 -9.18 -9.06 14.12
C HIS A 195 -9.10 -9.26 12.59
N ARG A 196 -8.24 -8.50 11.92
CA ARG A 196 -8.01 -8.60 10.48
C ARG A 196 -7.45 -9.97 10.09
N LEU A 197 -6.52 -10.51 10.88
CA LEU A 197 -5.98 -11.84 10.66
C LEU A 197 -7.06 -12.91 10.72
N SER A 198 -7.90 -12.92 11.76
CA SER A 198 -9.00 -13.88 11.88
C SER A 198 -9.92 -13.83 10.67
N ARG A 199 -10.34 -12.62 10.24
CA ARG A 199 -11.18 -12.45 9.05
C ARG A 199 -10.52 -12.98 7.78
N VAL A 200 -9.24 -12.69 7.55
CA VAL A 200 -8.54 -13.19 6.36
C VAL A 200 -8.42 -14.70 6.37
N LEU A 201 -8.16 -15.32 7.53
CA LEU A 201 -8.08 -16.78 7.63
C LEU A 201 -9.45 -17.43 7.36
N GLU A 202 -10.54 -16.86 7.88
CA GLU A 202 -11.90 -17.31 7.60
C GLU A 202 -12.25 -17.17 6.12
N GLU A 203 -12.02 -15.99 5.54
CA GLU A 203 -12.38 -15.71 4.14
C GLU A 203 -11.54 -16.54 3.16
N THR A 204 -10.25 -16.73 3.43
CA THR A 204 -9.36 -17.52 2.56
C THR A 204 -9.47 -19.02 2.80
N GLY A 205 -9.85 -19.46 3.99
CA GLY A 205 -9.71 -20.85 4.44
C GLY A 205 -8.25 -21.29 4.55
N ALA A 206 -7.31 -20.34 4.71
CA ALA A 206 -5.89 -20.64 4.92
C ALA A 206 -5.62 -20.87 6.42
N GLU A 207 -4.53 -21.58 6.71
CA GLU A 207 -4.06 -21.74 8.09
C GLU A 207 -3.22 -20.54 8.52
N ALA A 208 -3.27 -20.23 9.82
CA ALA A 208 -2.43 -19.17 10.38
C ALA A 208 -0.94 -19.54 10.23
N SER A 209 -0.14 -18.58 9.76
CA SER A 209 1.31 -18.72 9.80
C SER A 209 1.78 -18.92 11.25
N ALA A 210 2.64 -19.92 11.47
CA ALA A 210 3.14 -20.26 12.79
C ALA A 210 3.91 -19.10 13.46
N GLY A 211 3.83 -19.05 14.80
CA GLY A 211 4.56 -18.10 15.63
C GLY A 211 3.73 -16.88 16.06
N SER A 212 4.29 -16.10 16.99
CA SER A 212 3.69 -14.86 17.47
C SER A 212 3.71 -13.76 16.39
N PRO A 213 2.88 -12.70 16.50
CA PRO A 213 2.89 -11.58 15.55
C PRO A 213 4.28 -10.97 15.35
N SER A 214 5.05 -10.79 16.42
CA SER A 214 6.42 -10.27 16.34
C SER A 214 7.41 -11.25 15.69
N HIS A 215 7.22 -12.56 15.86
CA HIS A 215 8.01 -13.56 15.15
C HIS A 215 7.74 -13.52 13.64
N ARG A 216 6.46 -13.43 13.24
CA ARG A 216 6.06 -13.30 11.83
C ARG A 216 6.65 -12.05 11.18
N LEU A 217 6.60 -10.90 11.85
CA LEU A 217 7.23 -9.66 11.37
C LEU A 217 8.75 -9.80 11.16
N ARG A 218 9.47 -10.46 12.07
CA ARG A 218 10.92 -10.69 11.92
C ARG A 218 11.24 -11.57 10.71
N ARG A 219 10.41 -12.58 10.42
CA ARG A 219 10.57 -13.41 9.22
C ARG A 219 10.37 -12.61 7.93
N SER A 220 9.55 -11.57 7.99
CA SER A 220 9.33 -10.60 6.93
C SER A 220 10.22 -9.36 7.04
N ARG A 221 11.42 -9.50 7.62
CA ARG A 221 12.46 -8.45 7.73
C ARG A 221 12.05 -7.16 8.48
N ALA A 222 10.87 -7.09 9.07
CA ALA A 222 10.41 -5.95 9.89
C ALA A 222 10.90 -6.03 11.34
N HIS A 223 12.22 -6.04 11.54
CA HIS A 223 12.86 -6.30 12.83
C HIS A 223 12.66 -5.17 13.86
N ARG A 224 12.73 -3.90 13.44
CA ARG A 224 12.54 -2.75 14.33
C ARG A 224 11.10 -2.69 14.81
N PHE A 225 10.16 -2.82 13.88
CA PHE A 225 8.74 -2.82 14.20
C PHE A 225 8.35 -4.02 15.07
N ALA A 226 8.88 -5.22 14.80
CA ALA A 226 8.68 -6.39 15.66
C ALA A 226 9.13 -6.16 17.12
N ARG A 227 10.22 -5.40 17.35
CA ARG A 227 10.64 -5.03 18.71
C ARG A 227 9.62 -4.11 19.39
N ARG A 228 9.00 -3.18 18.65
CA ARG A 228 7.93 -2.32 19.18
C ARG A 228 6.70 -3.14 19.58
N VAL A 229 6.32 -4.13 18.77
CA VAL A 229 5.23 -5.07 19.10
C VAL A 229 5.51 -5.83 20.39
N VAL A 230 6.72 -6.37 20.56
CA VAL A 230 7.09 -7.07 21.82
C VAL A 230 7.01 -6.15 23.03
N ARG A 231 7.48 -4.89 22.91
CA ARG A 231 7.40 -3.91 24.00
C ARG A 231 5.95 -3.60 24.37
N ALA A 232 5.08 -3.39 23.37
CA ALA A 232 3.67 -3.14 23.57
C ALA A 232 2.96 -4.33 24.27
N GLN A 233 3.27 -5.56 23.85
CA GLN A 233 2.73 -6.77 24.48
C GLN A 233 3.17 -6.93 25.95
N ARG A 234 4.43 -6.61 26.27
CA ARG A 234 4.92 -6.65 27.65
C ARG A 234 4.27 -5.57 28.52
N ALA A 235 4.23 -4.33 28.02
CA ALA A 235 3.58 -3.23 28.73
C ALA A 235 2.09 -3.52 29.02
N ALA A 236 1.39 -4.17 28.09
CA ALA A 236 0.00 -4.59 28.30
C ALA A 236 -0.14 -5.73 29.32
N ALA A 237 0.84 -6.63 29.42
CA ALA A 237 0.85 -7.72 30.42
C ALA A 237 1.18 -7.21 31.83
N ASP A 238 2.02 -6.17 31.93
CA ASP A 238 2.43 -5.55 33.19
C ASP A 238 1.41 -4.52 33.71
N ALA A 239 0.46 -4.08 32.87
CA ALA A 239 -0.58 -3.14 33.29
C ALA A 239 -1.45 -3.76 34.39
N PRO A 240 -1.65 -3.09 35.54
CA PRO A 240 -2.48 -3.63 36.61
C PRO A 240 -3.88 -3.91 36.05
N GLY A 241 -4.27 -5.19 36.08
CA GLY A 241 -5.57 -5.62 35.57
C GLY A 241 -6.69 -4.78 36.21
N PRO A 242 -7.82 -4.56 35.50
CA PRO A 242 -8.91 -3.76 36.03
C PRO A 242 -9.28 -4.32 37.40
N SER A 243 -8.99 -3.54 38.45
CA SER A 243 -9.22 -3.93 39.83
C SER A 243 -10.69 -4.37 39.91
N ARG A 244 -10.92 -5.68 40.03
CA ARG A 244 -12.26 -6.25 40.18
C ARG A 244 -12.83 -5.57 41.41
N ARG A 245 -13.67 -4.55 41.21
CA ARG A 245 -14.42 -3.95 42.31
C ARG A 245 -15.21 -5.10 42.93
N PRO A 246 -15.03 -5.40 44.22
CA PRO A 246 -15.84 -6.40 44.87
C PRO A 246 -17.30 -5.97 44.72
N ALA A 247 -18.14 -6.87 44.19
CA ALA A 247 -19.57 -6.69 44.21
C ALA A 247 -19.98 -6.68 45.70
N GLY A 248 -20.42 -5.51 46.17
CA GLY A 248 -21.10 -5.35 47.45
C GLY A 248 -22.60 -5.54 47.27
#